data_AF-A0AAD9J0A3-F1
#
_entry.id   AF-A0AAD9J0A3-F1
#
_cell.length_a   1.000
_cell.length_b   1.000
_cell.length_c   1.000
_cell.angle_alpha   90.00
_cell.angle_beta   90.00
_cell.angle_gamma   90.00
#
_symmetry.space_group_name_H-M   'P 1'
#
loop_
_entity.id
_entity.type
_entity.pdbx_description
1 polymer ?
#
loop_
_entity_poly.entity_id
_entity_poly.type
_entity_poly.pdbx_seq_one_letter_code
_entity_poly.pdbx_strand_id
1 'polypeptide(L)'
;MADLADEILLYLADKSSFNTLELANKRDIDHQKIVGAIKSIQAKGNLVTCDQKSSKHLELTAEGKQIAEHGSHEAVLYSAIPVHDGTIQVELMIDVLILYHLFLTKQKNVPNAKVGFSKAMAAGWIRMDKKAEGGARVYRKVDSIEDVVRKHCQLVADHRLDNVSDQQKAELRKRKLVNEVIITTYDVSKGMGLGRIKSFKDYNFNALGIMPPSGHLHPLLKVRTQFRQIFLEMGFSEMPTNNYVESSFWNFDALFQPQQHPARDAHDTFFISDPAAAHEFPEDYVDRVKLVHSKGGYGSQGYQYDWKLDEAAKNIMRTHTTAVSARMLYKLAQEDVIRLKVVEG
;
A
#
# COMPACT_ATOMS: atom_id res chain seq x y z
N MET A 1 -30.69 13.28 -29.18
CA MET A 1 -29.37 13.90 -29.41
C MET A 1 -28.51 12.83 -30.05
N ALA A 2 -27.95 13.08 -31.23
CA ALA A 2 -27.09 12.10 -31.90
C ALA A 2 -25.86 11.82 -31.01
N ASP A 3 -25.44 10.56 -30.97
CA ASP A 3 -24.20 10.18 -30.30
C ASP A 3 -23.04 10.89 -31.01
N LEU A 4 -22.13 11.51 -30.26
CA LEU A 4 -20.96 12.21 -30.81
C LEU A 4 -20.16 11.27 -31.74
N ALA A 5 -20.19 9.96 -31.47
CA ALA A 5 -19.59 8.94 -32.33
C ALA A 5 -20.24 8.88 -33.73
N ASP A 6 -21.57 8.96 -33.81
CA ASP A 6 -22.30 8.91 -35.10
C ASP A 6 -22.03 10.16 -35.93
N GLU A 7 -21.98 11.34 -35.28
CA GLU A 7 -21.64 12.60 -35.96
C GLU A 7 -20.21 12.60 -36.50
N ILE A 8 -19.27 12.02 -35.75
CA ILE A 8 -17.87 11.87 -36.20
C ILE A 8 -17.79 10.90 -37.39
N LEU A 9 -18.55 9.80 -37.37
CA LEU A 9 -18.60 8.86 -38.48
C LEU A 9 -19.21 9.49 -39.75
N LEU A 10 -20.27 10.30 -39.61
CA LEU A 10 -20.84 11.05 -40.72
C LEU A 10 -19.85 12.08 -41.28
N TYR A 11 -19.14 12.80 -40.41
CA TYR A 11 -18.10 13.73 -40.82
C TYR A 11 -16.94 13.02 -41.57
N LEU A 12 -16.57 11.82 -41.12
CA LEU A 12 -15.60 10.97 -41.82
C LEU A 12 -16.18 10.34 -43.09
N ALA A 13 -17.50 10.19 -43.24
CA ALA A 13 -18.10 9.75 -44.49
C ALA A 13 -17.88 10.81 -45.59
N ASP A 14 -18.07 12.08 -45.24
CA ASP A 14 -17.90 13.23 -46.14
C ASP A 14 -16.43 13.59 -46.40
N LYS A 15 -15.55 13.46 -45.39
CA LYS A 15 -14.10 13.74 -45.51
C LYS A 15 -13.28 12.46 -45.47
N SER A 16 -12.31 12.31 -46.38
CA SER A 16 -11.42 11.13 -46.43
C SER A 16 -10.63 10.90 -45.13
N SER A 17 -10.26 11.97 -44.43
CA SER A 17 -9.55 11.96 -43.15
C SER A 17 -9.69 13.29 -42.41
N PHE A 18 -9.44 13.29 -41.10
CA PHE A 18 -9.35 14.51 -40.30
C PHE A 18 -8.44 14.35 -39.08
N ASN A 19 -7.91 15.45 -38.56
CA ASN A 19 -7.20 15.48 -37.29
C ASN A 19 -8.17 15.79 -36.14
N THR A 20 -8.07 15.07 -35.02
CA THR A 20 -8.98 15.24 -33.88
C THR A 20 -8.95 16.64 -33.26
N LEU A 21 -7.79 17.32 -33.25
CA LEU A 21 -7.65 18.67 -32.68
C LEU A 21 -8.27 19.73 -33.60
N GLU A 22 -8.12 19.59 -34.91
CA GLU A 22 -8.78 20.47 -35.89
C GLU A 22 -10.30 20.36 -35.80
N LEU A 23 -10.81 19.13 -35.64
CA LEU A 23 -12.23 18.90 -35.47
C LEU A 23 -12.74 19.49 -34.15
N ALA A 24 -11.98 19.33 -33.05
CA ALA A 24 -12.28 19.90 -31.74
C ALA A 24 -12.44 21.43 -31.83
N ASN A 25 -11.45 22.09 -32.43
CA ASN A 25 -11.47 23.55 -32.61
C ASN A 25 -12.60 24.01 -33.54
N LYS A 26 -12.87 23.28 -34.63
CA LYS A 26 -13.94 23.64 -35.58
C LYS A 26 -15.33 23.52 -34.97
N ARG A 27 -15.52 22.57 -34.06
CA ARG A 27 -16.83 22.27 -33.45
C ARG A 27 -17.01 22.93 -32.07
N ASP A 28 -15.98 23.58 -31.54
CA ASP A 28 -15.94 24.11 -30.17
C ASP A 28 -16.29 23.03 -29.12
N ILE A 29 -15.71 21.84 -29.29
CA ILE A 29 -15.89 20.69 -28.40
C ILE A 29 -14.54 20.36 -27.76
N ASP A 30 -14.55 20.06 -26.46
CA ASP A 30 -13.37 19.55 -25.76
C ASP A 30 -12.75 18.35 -26.50
N HIS A 31 -11.47 18.49 -26.84
CA HIS A 31 -10.67 17.48 -27.52
C HIS A 31 -10.76 16.10 -26.85
N GLN A 32 -10.85 16.03 -25.52
CA GLN A 32 -10.96 14.76 -24.80
C GLN A 32 -12.27 14.02 -25.11
N LYS A 33 -13.37 14.72 -25.36
CA LYS A 33 -14.65 14.09 -25.74
C LYS A 33 -14.56 13.47 -27.12
N ILE A 34 -13.90 14.14 -28.06
CA ILE A 34 -13.66 13.61 -29.42
C ILE A 34 -12.74 12.40 -29.35
N VAL A 35 -11.64 12.46 -28.58
CA VAL A 35 -10.74 11.31 -28.39
C VAL A 35 -11.48 10.13 -27.75
N GLY A 36 -12.33 10.37 -26.76
CA GLY A 36 -13.17 9.33 -26.15
C GLY A 36 -14.12 8.68 -27.15
N ALA A 37 -14.78 9.49 -27.99
CA ALA A 37 -15.66 8.99 -29.04
C ALA A 37 -14.90 8.17 -30.10
N ILE A 38 -13.70 8.61 -30.52
CA ILE A 38 -12.84 7.85 -31.44
C ILE A 38 -12.47 6.49 -30.86
N LYS A 39 -12.06 6.42 -29.59
CA LYS A 39 -11.76 5.15 -28.92
C LYS A 39 -12.97 4.22 -28.85
N SER A 40 -14.16 4.78 -28.62
CA SER A 40 -15.42 4.01 -28.67
C SER A 40 -15.69 3.46 -30.09
N ILE A 41 -15.47 4.26 -31.13
CA ILE A 41 -15.60 3.80 -32.52
C ILE A 41 -14.58 2.71 -32.86
N GLN A 42 -13.33 2.84 -32.39
CA GLN A 42 -12.30 1.80 -32.54
C GLN A 42 -12.68 0.50 -31.82
N ALA A 43 -13.31 0.57 -30.65
CA ALA A 43 -13.76 -0.62 -29.92
C ALA A 43 -14.84 -1.40 -30.69
N LYS A 44 -15.68 -0.70 -31.47
CA LYS A 44 -16.69 -1.31 -32.37
C LYS A 44 -16.09 -2.00 -33.61
N GLY A 45 -14.77 -2.10 -33.70
CA GLY A 45 -14.04 -2.83 -34.74
C GLY A 45 -13.29 -1.92 -35.73
N ASN A 46 -12.99 -2.44 -36.92
CA ASN A 46 -12.16 -1.76 -37.93
C ASN A 46 -12.93 -0.69 -38.74
N LEU A 47 -13.77 0.11 -38.07
CA LEU A 47 -14.53 1.20 -38.70
C LEU A 47 -13.62 2.39 -39.04
N VAL A 48 -12.65 2.70 -38.19
CA VAL A 48 -11.71 3.80 -38.38
C VAL A 48 -10.29 3.33 -38.16
N THR A 49 -9.37 3.89 -38.93
CA THR A 49 -7.92 3.75 -38.70
C THR A 49 -7.44 5.05 -38.08
N CYS A 50 -6.68 4.96 -36.99
CA CYS A 50 -6.20 6.14 -36.28
C CYS A 50 -4.70 6.08 -36.11
N ASP A 51 -4.01 7.08 -36.66
CA ASP A 51 -2.58 7.28 -36.46
C ASP A 51 -2.39 8.29 -35.33
N GLN A 52 -1.82 7.84 -34.22
CA GLN A 52 -1.57 8.67 -33.06
C GLN A 52 -0.33 9.54 -33.27
N LYS A 53 -0.47 10.85 -33.07
CA LYS A 53 0.63 11.83 -33.09
C LYS A 53 0.68 12.56 -31.77
N SER A 54 1.89 12.77 -31.24
CA SER A 54 2.09 13.54 -30.01
C SER A 54 2.88 14.81 -30.32
N SER A 55 2.32 15.97 -30.00
CA SER A 55 3.03 17.24 -30.00
C SER A 55 3.30 17.66 -28.56
N LYS A 56 4.50 18.18 -28.31
CA LYS A 56 4.89 18.71 -26.99
C LYS A 56 4.97 20.22 -27.10
N HIS A 57 4.34 20.93 -26.18
CA HIS A 57 4.54 22.37 -26.02
C HIS A 57 4.70 22.72 -24.55
N LEU A 58 5.33 23.86 -24.30
CA LEU A 58 5.51 24.40 -22.96
C LEU A 58 4.34 25.34 -22.65
N GLU A 59 3.71 25.13 -21.50
CA GLU A 59 2.71 26.05 -20.96
C GLU A 59 3.17 26.61 -19.62
N LEU A 60 2.74 27.83 -19.31
CA LEU A 60 2.99 28.44 -18.01
C LEU A 60 2.13 27.79 -16.92
N THR A 61 2.73 27.54 -15.76
CA THR A 61 1.99 27.21 -14.53
C THR A 61 1.23 28.43 -14.02
N ALA A 62 0.33 28.24 -13.05
CA ALA A 62 -0.37 29.37 -12.42
C ALA A 62 0.61 30.41 -11.85
N GLU A 63 1.69 29.95 -11.22
CA GLU A 63 2.79 30.79 -10.74
C GLU A 63 3.57 31.45 -11.90
N GLY A 64 3.86 30.70 -12.96
CA GLY A 64 4.50 31.24 -14.16
C GLY A 64 3.71 32.36 -14.82
N LYS A 65 2.37 32.26 -14.85
CA LYS A 65 1.47 33.32 -15.33
C LYS A 65 1.56 34.58 -14.47
N GLN A 66 1.55 34.43 -13.15
CA GLN A 66 1.73 35.56 -12.24
C GLN A 66 3.08 36.26 -12.45
N ILE A 67 4.16 35.50 -12.66
CA ILE A 67 5.49 36.06 -12.95
C ILE A 67 5.52 36.78 -14.30
N ALA A 68 4.88 36.24 -15.33
CA ALA A 68 4.79 36.90 -16.65
C ALA A 68 4.10 38.27 -16.55
N GLU A 69 3.03 38.37 -15.75
CA GLU A 69 2.25 39.58 -15.55
C GLU A 69 2.96 40.59 -14.62
N HIS A 70 3.36 40.14 -13.41
CA HIS A 70 3.75 41.01 -12.29
C HIS A 70 5.27 41.08 -12.04
N GLY A 71 6.06 40.24 -12.72
CA GLY A 71 7.51 40.14 -12.54
C GLY A 71 7.94 38.97 -11.66
N SER A 72 9.23 38.61 -11.74
CA SER A 72 9.78 37.52 -10.94
C SER A 72 9.89 37.90 -9.46
N HIS A 73 9.85 36.89 -8.58
CA HIS A 73 9.90 37.10 -7.13
C HIS A 73 11.15 37.89 -6.70
N GLU A 74 12.30 37.64 -7.34
CA GLU A 74 13.54 38.39 -7.10
C GLU A 74 13.48 39.86 -7.57
N ALA A 75 12.82 40.13 -8.70
CA ALA A 75 12.69 41.49 -9.24
C ALA A 75 11.66 42.31 -8.46
N VAL A 76 10.56 41.68 -8.05
CA VAL A 76 9.53 42.29 -7.19
C VAL A 76 10.15 42.63 -5.82
N LEU A 77 10.94 41.73 -5.24
CA LEU A 77 11.66 41.97 -4.00
C LEU A 77 12.70 43.10 -4.12
N TYR A 78 13.51 43.10 -5.18
CA TYR A 78 14.48 44.18 -5.42
C TYR A 78 13.80 45.55 -5.52
N SER A 79 12.68 45.62 -6.23
CA SER A 79 11.87 46.82 -6.38
C SER A 79 11.26 47.31 -5.05
N ALA A 80 11.03 46.38 -4.11
CA ALA A 80 10.51 46.72 -2.80
C ALA A 80 11.53 47.45 -1.90
N ILE A 81 12.84 47.16 -2.04
CA ILE A 81 13.91 47.80 -1.24
C ILE A 81 14.11 49.26 -1.71
N PRO A 82 14.15 50.28 -0.84
CA PRO A 82 14.47 51.66 -1.23
C PRO A 82 15.91 51.83 -1.75
N VAL A 83 16.15 52.91 -2.51
CA VAL A 83 17.44 53.16 -3.18
C VAL A 83 18.53 53.59 -2.18
N HIS A 84 18.19 54.41 -1.18
CA HIS A 84 19.16 55.02 -0.26
C HIS A 84 19.07 54.49 1.17
N ASP A 85 17.92 53.93 1.57
CA ASP A 85 17.73 53.38 2.91
C ASP A 85 17.46 51.88 2.81
N GLY A 86 18.20 51.10 3.60
CA GLY A 86 18.03 49.64 3.62
C GLY A 86 16.70 49.27 4.27
N THR A 87 16.15 48.11 3.93
CA THR A 87 14.94 47.59 4.57
C THR A 87 15.30 46.51 5.59
N ILE A 88 14.57 46.45 6.70
CA ILE A 88 14.73 45.37 7.68
C ILE A 88 14.29 44.06 7.02
N GLN A 89 15.12 43.02 7.12
CA GLN A 89 14.89 41.73 6.46
C GLN A 89 13.55 41.11 6.90
N VAL A 90 13.20 41.21 8.18
CA VAL A 90 11.95 40.65 8.71
C VAL A 90 10.74 41.29 8.04
N GLU A 91 10.74 42.62 7.85
CA GLU A 91 9.64 43.34 7.18
C GLU A 91 9.44 42.90 5.73
N LEU A 92 10.52 42.47 5.06
CA LEU A 92 10.45 41.90 3.70
C LEU A 92 9.96 40.45 3.68
N MET A 93 10.04 39.70 4.79
CA MET A 93 9.84 38.23 4.84
C MET A 93 8.50 37.78 5.46
N ILE A 94 7.61 38.71 5.81
CA ILE A 94 6.30 38.36 6.40
C ILE A 94 5.39 37.77 5.30
N ASP A 95 5.48 36.45 5.10
CA ASP A 95 4.69 35.68 4.13
C ASP A 95 3.29 35.23 4.68
N VAL A 96 2.83 35.70 5.86
CA VAL A 96 1.64 35.13 6.54
C VAL A 96 0.53 36.14 6.84
N LEU A 97 -0.53 36.03 6.04
CA LEU A 97 -1.98 36.15 6.33
C LEU A 97 -2.60 37.49 6.80
N ILE A 98 -3.41 38.04 5.89
CA ILE A 98 -4.87 38.28 6.05
C ILE A 98 -5.35 39.58 6.74
N LEU A 99 -6.00 40.38 5.90
CA LEU A 99 -7.11 41.32 6.15
C LEU A 99 -6.94 42.54 7.06
N TYR A 100 -5.99 42.61 7.99
CA TYR A 100 -5.97 43.76 8.93
C TYR A 100 -5.05 44.92 8.53
N HIS A 101 -4.01 44.66 7.73
CA HIS A 101 -3.00 45.68 7.39
C HIS A 101 -3.13 46.30 5.99
N LEU A 102 -4.23 46.04 5.27
CA LEU A 102 -4.50 46.74 4.01
C LEU A 102 -5.16 48.12 4.24
N PHE A 103 -5.62 48.41 5.46
CA PHE A 103 -6.43 49.59 5.75
C PHE A 103 -5.61 50.82 6.25
N LEU A 104 -4.39 50.66 6.77
CA LEU A 104 -3.73 51.75 7.52
C LEU A 104 -2.31 52.14 7.10
N THR A 105 -1.59 51.35 6.31
CA THR A 105 -0.18 51.65 6.00
C THR A 105 0.13 51.38 4.52
N LYS A 106 0.53 52.42 3.78
CA LYS A 106 1.10 52.30 2.43
C LYS A 106 2.47 51.59 2.50
N GLN A 107 2.51 50.30 2.81
CA GLN A 107 3.75 49.51 2.82
C GLN A 107 3.69 48.27 1.92
N LYS A 108 4.87 47.98 1.38
CA LYS A 108 5.15 47.11 0.24
C LYS A 108 5.14 45.64 0.67
N ASN A 109 4.19 44.86 0.17
CA ASN A 109 4.14 43.41 0.38
C ASN A 109 4.62 42.68 -0.89
N VAL A 110 5.42 41.62 -0.74
CA VAL A 110 6.00 40.85 -1.85
C VAL A 110 5.61 39.37 -1.70
N PRO A 111 4.76 38.81 -2.58
CA PRO A 111 4.45 37.38 -2.54
C PRO A 111 5.71 36.52 -2.78
N ASN A 112 5.85 35.41 -2.04
CA ASN A 112 6.99 34.48 -2.10
C ASN A 112 8.35 35.14 -1.80
N ALA A 113 8.38 36.08 -0.87
CA ALA A 113 9.55 36.90 -0.57
C ALA A 113 10.79 36.09 -0.16
N LYS A 114 10.60 34.95 0.53
CA LYS A 114 11.72 34.06 0.91
C LYS A 114 12.44 33.48 -0.32
N VAL A 115 11.68 33.13 -1.36
CA VAL A 115 12.22 32.60 -2.63
C VAL A 115 12.91 33.72 -3.40
N GLY A 116 12.24 34.88 -3.52
CA GLY A 116 12.81 36.08 -4.14
C GLY A 116 14.11 36.53 -3.49
N PHE A 117 14.20 36.48 -2.15
CA PHE A 117 15.38 36.89 -1.39
C PHE A 117 16.59 36.00 -1.68
N SER A 118 16.41 34.68 -1.63
CA SER A 118 17.48 33.73 -1.94
C SER A 118 18.00 33.92 -3.37
N LYS A 119 17.10 34.15 -4.33
CA LYS A 119 17.45 34.32 -5.75
C LYS A 119 18.10 35.68 -6.04
N ALA A 120 17.60 36.77 -5.45
CA ALA A 120 18.20 38.09 -5.58
C ALA A 120 19.60 38.16 -4.95
N MET A 121 19.83 37.46 -3.82
CA MET A 121 21.17 37.29 -3.22
C MET A 121 22.10 36.50 -4.15
N ALA A 122 21.64 35.39 -4.72
CA ALA A 122 22.42 34.55 -5.64
C ALA A 122 22.77 35.27 -6.95
N ALA A 123 21.85 36.13 -7.44
CA ALA A 123 22.08 36.99 -8.60
C ALA A 123 22.96 38.22 -8.29
N GLY A 124 23.31 38.45 -7.02
CA GLY A 124 24.12 39.58 -6.59
C GLY A 124 23.41 40.94 -6.67
N TRP A 125 22.08 40.97 -6.74
CA TRP A 125 21.30 42.21 -6.84
C TRP A 125 21.17 42.95 -5.52
N ILE A 126 21.23 42.20 -4.41
CA ILE A 126 21.07 42.71 -3.06
C ILE A 126 22.25 42.28 -2.18
N ARG A 127 22.50 43.05 -1.12
CA ARG A 127 23.48 42.74 -0.07
C ARG A 127 22.83 42.84 1.30
N MET A 128 23.33 42.08 2.25
CA MET A 128 22.79 42.04 3.61
C MET A 128 23.84 42.48 4.63
N ASP A 129 23.43 43.34 5.55
CA ASP A 129 24.20 43.73 6.72
C ASP A 129 23.59 43.08 7.98
N LYS A 130 24.35 42.20 8.62
CA LYS A 130 23.93 41.47 9.83
C LYS A 130 24.17 42.25 11.12
N LYS A 131 24.90 43.37 11.07
CA LYS A 131 25.34 44.14 12.25
C LYS A 131 24.59 45.47 12.42
N ALA A 132 23.58 45.73 11.61
CA ALA A 132 22.77 46.94 11.70
C ALA A 132 21.91 46.95 12.98
N GLU A 133 21.78 48.12 13.61
CA GLU A 133 20.89 48.32 14.77
C GLU A 133 19.43 48.08 14.37
N GLY A 134 18.72 47.23 15.14
CA GLY A 134 17.32 46.87 14.87
C GLY A 134 17.11 45.60 14.04
N GLY A 135 18.17 44.87 13.67
CA GLY A 135 18.11 43.58 12.97
C GLY A 135 18.80 43.59 11.60
N ALA A 136 18.88 42.42 10.95
CA ALA A 136 19.54 42.31 9.64
C ALA A 136 18.87 43.20 8.59
N ARG A 137 19.65 44.07 7.92
CA ARG A 137 19.17 45.00 6.89
C ARG A 137 19.62 44.57 5.49
N VAL A 138 18.75 44.78 4.52
CA VAL A 138 18.96 44.44 3.11
C VAL A 138 19.06 45.73 2.30
N TYR A 139 20.11 45.83 1.47
CA TYR A 139 20.35 46.96 0.59
C TYR A 139 20.42 46.48 -0.86
N ARG A 140 20.05 47.36 -1.80
CA ARG A 140 20.38 47.17 -3.21
C ARG A 140 21.89 47.24 -3.40
N LYS A 141 22.45 46.34 -4.19
CA LYS A 141 23.87 46.33 -4.56
C LYS A 141 24.11 46.94 -5.94
N VAL A 142 23.11 46.85 -6.82
CA VAL A 142 23.12 47.37 -8.19
C VAL A 142 22.03 48.43 -8.36
N ASP A 143 22.24 49.39 -9.26
CA ASP A 143 21.29 50.49 -9.50
C ASP A 143 20.11 50.10 -10.40
N SER A 144 20.30 49.08 -11.24
CA SER A 144 19.27 48.54 -12.13
C SER A 144 19.41 47.02 -12.27
N ILE A 145 18.30 46.34 -12.57
CA ILE A 145 18.23 44.91 -12.81
C ILE A 145 17.48 44.64 -14.12
N GLU A 146 17.79 43.53 -14.79
CA GLU A 146 16.99 43.00 -15.90
C GLU A 146 16.24 41.75 -15.43
N ASP A 147 14.90 41.78 -15.49
CA ASP A 147 14.05 40.64 -15.12
C ASP A 147 13.95 39.63 -16.28
N VAL A 148 15.05 38.92 -16.48
CA VAL A 148 15.19 37.90 -17.53
C VAL A 148 14.15 36.78 -17.37
N VAL A 149 13.78 36.43 -16.13
CA VAL A 149 12.81 35.37 -15.84
C VAL A 149 11.41 35.78 -16.31
N ARG A 150 10.96 37.01 -16.02
CA ARG A 150 9.71 37.55 -16.55
C ARG A 150 9.70 37.55 -18.07
N LYS A 151 10.78 38.03 -18.69
CA LYS A 151 10.90 38.09 -20.16
C LYS A 151 10.77 36.70 -20.78
N HIS A 152 11.40 35.68 -20.20
CA HIS A 152 11.25 34.30 -20.67
C HIS A 152 9.84 33.75 -20.46
N CYS A 153 9.21 34.03 -19.31
CA CYS A 153 7.81 33.62 -19.09
C CYS A 153 6.85 34.29 -20.09
N GLN A 154 7.07 35.57 -20.43
CA GLN A 154 6.29 36.27 -21.46
C GLN A 154 6.49 35.66 -22.84
N LEU A 155 7.73 35.32 -23.22
CA LEU A 155 8.00 34.62 -24.47
C LEU A 155 7.33 33.24 -24.56
N VAL A 156 7.20 32.53 -23.42
CA VAL A 156 6.44 31.27 -23.35
C VAL A 156 4.93 31.54 -23.47
N ALA A 157 4.40 32.60 -22.84
CA ALA A 157 3.00 33.00 -22.97
C ALA A 157 2.61 33.35 -24.41
N ASP A 158 3.50 34.03 -25.13
CA ASP A 158 3.30 34.47 -26.52
C ASP A 158 3.57 33.35 -27.55
N HIS A 159 3.82 32.12 -27.10
CA HIS A 159 4.19 30.97 -27.94
C HIS A 159 5.45 31.19 -28.81
N ARG A 160 6.36 32.09 -28.42
CA ARG A 160 7.60 32.42 -29.15
C ARG A 160 8.80 31.65 -28.59
N LEU A 161 8.68 30.32 -28.56
CA LEU A 161 9.67 29.41 -27.94
C LEU A 161 11.01 29.34 -28.68
N ASP A 162 11.08 29.80 -29.92
CA ASP A 162 12.31 29.88 -30.72
C ASP A 162 13.31 30.90 -30.15
N ASN A 163 12.81 31.90 -29.41
CA ASN A 163 13.61 32.95 -28.79
C ASN A 163 14.09 32.59 -27.38
N VAL A 164 13.83 31.36 -26.91
CA VAL A 164 14.25 30.87 -25.58
C VAL A 164 15.15 29.64 -25.76
N SER A 165 16.38 29.71 -25.28
CA SER A 165 17.35 28.62 -25.40
C SER A 165 16.96 27.41 -24.54
N ASP A 166 17.47 26.22 -24.87
CA ASP A 166 17.15 25.00 -24.12
C ASP A 166 17.63 25.06 -22.66
N GLN A 167 18.73 25.77 -22.39
CA GLN A 167 19.21 26.03 -21.03
C GLN A 167 18.21 26.87 -20.24
N GLN A 168 17.63 27.91 -20.87
CA GLN A 168 16.63 28.77 -20.24
C GLN A 168 15.31 28.02 -20.00
N LYS A 169 14.89 27.17 -20.96
CA LYS A 169 13.73 26.28 -20.79
C LYS A 169 13.92 25.30 -19.64
N ALA A 170 15.11 24.71 -19.52
CA ALA A 170 15.44 23.80 -18.42
C ALA A 170 15.43 24.51 -17.05
N GLU A 171 15.90 25.76 -17.00
CA GLU A 171 15.84 26.57 -15.79
C GLU A 171 14.40 26.88 -15.36
N LEU A 172 13.53 27.29 -16.29
CA LEU A 172 12.10 27.54 -16.00
C LEU A 172 11.39 26.28 -15.50
N ARG A 173 11.70 25.10 -16.09
CA ARG A 173 11.18 23.80 -15.63
C ARG A 173 11.65 23.48 -14.21
N LYS A 174 12.94 23.66 -13.91
CA LYS A 174 13.51 23.45 -12.56
C LYS A 174 12.85 24.35 -11.52
N ARG A 175 12.47 25.57 -11.92
CA ARG A 175 11.73 26.54 -11.10
C ARG A 175 10.22 26.28 -11.02
N LYS A 176 9.69 25.25 -11.70
CA LYS A 176 8.25 24.90 -11.78
C LYS A 176 7.36 26.03 -12.33
N LEU A 177 7.93 26.90 -13.18
CA LEU A 177 7.22 28.01 -13.80
C LEU A 177 6.55 27.62 -15.12
N VAL A 178 7.02 26.53 -15.73
CA VAL A 178 6.45 25.95 -16.95
C VAL A 178 6.26 24.44 -16.78
N ASN A 179 5.22 23.92 -17.40
CA ASN A 179 4.96 22.50 -17.54
C ASN A 179 5.04 22.11 -19.02
N GLU A 180 5.52 20.90 -19.29
CA GLU A 180 5.46 20.30 -20.62
C GLU A 180 4.10 19.63 -20.79
N VAL A 181 3.29 20.17 -21.70
CA VAL A 181 1.99 19.60 -22.04
C VAL A 181 2.17 18.76 -23.30
N ILE A 182 1.78 17.50 -23.20
CA ILE A 182 1.80 16.56 -24.32
C ILE A 182 0.37 16.44 -24.84
N ILE A 183 0.10 17.05 -25.98
CA ILE A 183 -1.18 16.86 -26.66
C ILE A 183 -1.03 15.64 -27.57
N THR A 184 -1.85 14.63 -27.30
CA THR A 184 -2.01 13.49 -28.19
C THR A 184 -3.16 13.76 -29.13
N THR A 185 -2.86 13.87 -30.42
CA THR A 185 -3.83 13.98 -31.50
C THR A 185 -3.89 12.66 -32.27
N TYR A 186 -4.99 12.45 -32.99
CA TYR A 186 -5.19 11.27 -33.82
C TYR A 186 -5.58 11.74 -35.21
N ASP A 187 -4.88 11.26 -36.23
CA ASP A 187 -5.30 11.37 -37.62
C ASP A 187 -6.22 10.19 -37.93
N VAL A 188 -7.50 10.49 -38.12
CA VAL A 188 -8.55 9.49 -38.29
C VAL A 188 -8.88 9.37 -39.77
N SER A 189 -8.83 8.15 -40.29
CA SER A 189 -9.16 7.80 -41.67
C SER A 189 -10.16 6.64 -41.73
N LYS A 190 -10.80 6.45 -42.89
CA LYS A 190 -11.78 5.38 -43.11
C LYS A 190 -11.12 4.01 -42.98
N GLY A 191 -11.62 3.19 -42.06
CA GLY A 191 -11.18 1.80 -41.91
C GLY A 191 -11.79 0.89 -42.97
N MET A 192 -11.14 -0.25 -43.23
CA MET A 192 -11.61 -1.26 -44.20
C MET A 192 -13.01 -1.84 -43.87
N GLY A 193 -13.47 -1.72 -42.62
CA GLY A 193 -14.74 -2.25 -42.13
C GLY A 193 -15.96 -1.38 -42.42
N LEU A 194 -15.81 -0.14 -42.92
CA LEU A 194 -16.93 0.79 -43.13
C LEU A 194 -18.01 0.24 -44.10
N GLY A 195 -17.65 -0.71 -44.97
CA GLY A 195 -18.56 -1.37 -45.92
C GLY A 195 -19.01 -2.80 -45.55
N ARG A 196 -18.58 -3.36 -44.41
CA ARG A 196 -18.87 -4.74 -43.99
C ARG A 196 -19.26 -4.80 -42.51
N ILE A 197 -20.31 -4.06 -42.14
CA ILE A 197 -20.74 -3.96 -40.74
C ILE A 197 -21.53 -5.22 -40.36
N LYS A 198 -20.89 -6.16 -39.65
CA LYS A 198 -21.57 -6.99 -38.65
C LYS A 198 -21.20 -6.42 -37.29
N SER A 199 -22.18 -5.84 -36.59
CA SER A 199 -21.98 -5.33 -35.24
C SER A 199 -21.63 -6.50 -34.31
N PHE A 200 -20.43 -6.47 -33.72
CA PHE A 200 -20.06 -7.38 -32.64
C PHE A 200 -20.51 -6.75 -31.33
N LYS A 201 -21.05 -7.57 -30.42
CA LYS A 201 -21.42 -7.09 -29.08
C LYS A 201 -20.15 -6.86 -28.27
N ASP A 202 -20.02 -5.68 -27.68
CA ASP A 202 -18.91 -5.33 -26.80
C ASP A 202 -18.80 -6.33 -25.64
N TYR A 203 -17.56 -6.77 -25.36
CA TYR A 203 -17.29 -7.65 -24.24
C TYR A 203 -17.25 -6.85 -22.94
N ASN A 204 -18.04 -7.28 -21.94
CA ASN A 204 -18.11 -6.59 -20.65
C ASN A 204 -16.94 -6.99 -19.74
N PHE A 205 -15.88 -6.20 -19.74
CA PHE A 205 -14.72 -6.38 -18.85
C PHE A 205 -14.98 -6.07 -17.37
N ASN A 206 -16.15 -5.49 -17.04
CA ASN A 206 -16.55 -5.24 -15.65
C ASN A 206 -17.27 -6.46 -15.02
N ALA A 207 -17.52 -7.52 -15.79
CA ALA A 207 -18.11 -8.75 -15.28
C ALA A 207 -17.02 -9.75 -14.86
N LEU A 208 -17.29 -10.50 -13.79
CA LEU A 208 -16.46 -11.64 -13.42
C LEU A 208 -16.58 -12.73 -14.50
N GLY A 209 -15.44 -13.35 -14.80
CA GLY A 209 -15.38 -14.51 -15.69
C GLY A 209 -16.01 -15.76 -15.06
N ILE A 210 -16.10 -16.82 -15.85
CA ILE A 210 -16.60 -18.12 -15.39
C ILE A 210 -15.47 -18.80 -14.60
N MET A 211 -15.71 -19.11 -13.33
CA MET A 211 -14.77 -19.89 -12.53
C MET A 211 -14.72 -21.34 -13.04
N PRO A 212 -13.54 -21.89 -13.32
CA PRO A 212 -13.43 -23.28 -13.74
C PRO A 212 -13.78 -24.24 -12.60
N PRO A 213 -14.39 -25.40 -12.88
CA PRO A 213 -14.64 -26.41 -11.86
C PRO A 213 -13.31 -26.92 -11.31
N SER A 214 -13.17 -26.97 -9.97
CA SER A 214 -11.97 -27.47 -9.30
C SER A 214 -12.31 -28.27 -8.05
N GLY A 215 -11.39 -29.16 -7.63
CA GLY A 215 -11.49 -29.86 -6.35
C GLY A 215 -11.21 -28.92 -5.17
N HIS A 216 -11.87 -29.16 -4.03
CA HIS A 216 -11.75 -28.30 -2.85
C HIS A 216 -11.23 -29.12 -1.66
N LEU A 217 -10.19 -28.60 -1.00
CA LEU A 217 -9.74 -29.13 0.29
C LEU A 217 -10.55 -28.48 1.42
N HIS A 218 -10.99 -29.29 2.38
CA HIS A 218 -11.71 -28.80 3.55
C HIS A 218 -10.86 -27.76 4.32
N PRO A 219 -11.38 -26.56 4.62
CA PRO A 219 -10.61 -25.48 5.25
C PRO A 219 -9.87 -25.90 6.53
N LEU A 220 -10.52 -26.65 7.42
CA LEU A 220 -9.90 -27.18 8.64
C LEU A 220 -8.65 -28.03 8.34
N LEU A 221 -8.67 -28.84 7.27
CA LEU A 221 -7.55 -29.70 6.91
C LEU A 221 -6.40 -28.91 6.28
N LYS A 222 -6.69 -27.79 5.60
CA LYS A 222 -5.67 -26.84 5.14
C LYS A 222 -4.92 -26.25 6.34
N VAL A 223 -5.67 -25.79 7.34
CA VAL A 223 -5.10 -25.25 8.59
C VAL A 223 -4.31 -26.33 9.34
N ARG A 224 -4.85 -27.54 9.49
CA ARG A 224 -4.11 -28.69 10.07
C ARG A 224 -2.79 -28.95 9.36
N THR A 225 -2.77 -28.87 8.03
CA THR A 225 -1.55 -29.06 7.24
C THR A 225 -0.52 -27.97 7.52
N GLN A 226 -0.98 -26.72 7.68
CA GLN A 226 -0.12 -25.60 8.06
C GLN A 226 0.48 -25.78 9.47
N PHE A 227 -0.33 -26.15 10.47
CA PHE A 227 0.18 -26.44 11.82
C PHE A 227 1.20 -27.57 11.82
N ARG A 228 0.94 -28.66 11.08
CA ARG A 228 1.89 -29.76 10.92
C ARG A 228 3.22 -29.26 10.34
N GLN A 229 3.17 -28.41 9.33
CA GLN A 229 4.36 -27.85 8.70
C GLN A 229 5.20 -27.01 9.67
N ILE A 230 4.55 -26.14 10.47
CA ILE A 230 5.24 -25.31 11.48
C ILE A 230 6.02 -26.18 12.48
N PHE A 231 5.40 -27.24 13.01
CA PHE A 231 6.08 -28.13 13.95
C PHE A 231 7.27 -28.86 13.32
N LEU A 232 7.13 -29.34 12.08
CA LEU A 232 8.23 -30.00 11.36
C LEU A 232 9.40 -29.03 11.11
N GLU A 233 9.12 -27.77 10.76
CA GLU A 233 10.14 -26.73 10.56
C GLU A 233 10.87 -26.37 11.86
N MET A 234 10.20 -26.49 13.01
CA MET A 234 10.81 -26.33 14.33
C MET A 234 11.61 -27.58 14.79
N GLY A 235 11.67 -28.63 13.97
CA GLY A 235 12.39 -29.88 14.29
C GLY A 235 11.61 -30.86 15.17
N PHE A 236 10.31 -30.66 15.38
CA PHE A 236 9.48 -31.62 16.10
C PHE A 236 9.13 -32.80 15.20
N SER A 237 8.98 -33.99 15.81
CA SER A 237 8.47 -35.20 15.14
C SER A 237 7.00 -35.43 15.48
N GLU A 238 6.21 -35.86 14.50
CA GLU A 238 4.79 -36.15 14.69
C GLU A 238 4.60 -37.42 15.53
N MET A 239 3.91 -37.30 16.66
CA MET A 239 3.58 -38.44 17.53
C MET A 239 2.32 -39.18 17.02
N PRO A 240 2.29 -40.52 17.04
CA PRO A 240 1.11 -41.28 16.60
C PRO A 240 -0.06 -41.08 17.58
N THR A 241 -1.23 -40.72 17.04
CA THR A 241 -2.45 -40.42 17.83
C THR A 241 -3.60 -41.39 17.55
N ASN A 242 -3.30 -42.55 16.97
CA ASN A 242 -4.21 -43.57 16.40
C ASN A 242 -5.09 -44.32 17.43
N ASN A 243 -5.41 -43.69 18.56
CA ASN A 243 -6.31 -44.18 19.59
C ASN A 243 -7.31 -43.07 19.95
N TYR A 244 -8.59 -43.27 19.63
CA TYR A 244 -9.65 -42.36 20.10
C TYR A 244 -10.16 -42.74 21.48
N VAL A 245 -10.18 -44.04 21.78
CA VAL A 245 -10.44 -44.58 23.12
C VAL A 245 -9.11 -44.63 23.88
N GLU A 246 -9.13 -44.14 25.11
CA GLU A 246 -7.99 -44.14 26.01
C GLU A 246 -8.43 -44.69 27.37
N SER A 247 -7.53 -45.35 28.10
CA SER A 247 -7.84 -45.72 29.49
C SER A 247 -7.73 -44.50 30.39
N SER A 248 -8.56 -44.45 31.42
CA SER A 248 -8.55 -43.36 32.40
C SER A 248 -7.18 -43.21 33.07
N PHE A 249 -6.43 -44.31 33.20
CA PHE A 249 -5.03 -44.29 33.60
C PHE A 249 -4.17 -43.36 32.74
N TRP A 250 -4.12 -43.59 31.42
CA TRP A 250 -3.27 -42.79 30.52
C TRP A 250 -3.80 -41.38 30.30
N ASN A 251 -5.13 -41.21 30.34
CA ASN A 251 -5.73 -39.90 30.14
C ASN A 251 -5.64 -39.00 31.38
N PHE A 252 -5.62 -39.56 32.60
CA PHE A 252 -5.65 -38.76 33.83
C PHE A 252 -4.55 -39.15 34.84
N ASP A 253 -4.51 -40.41 35.28
CA ASP A 253 -3.65 -40.82 36.41
C ASP A 253 -2.15 -40.68 36.09
N ALA A 254 -1.73 -41.04 34.88
CA ALA A 254 -0.36 -40.93 34.40
C ALA A 254 0.13 -39.47 34.30
N LEU A 255 -0.80 -38.52 34.14
CA LEU A 255 -0.54 -37.08 34.13
C LEU A 255 -0.58 -36.45 35.53
N PHE A 256 -0.66 -37.27 36.57
CA PHE A 256 -0.78 -36.85 37.95
C PHE A 256 -2.06 -36.05 38.26
N GLN A 257 -3.15 -36.28 37.50
CA GLN A 257 -4.46 -35.70 37.80
C GLN A 257 -5.23 -36.62 38.78
N PRO A 258 -5.74 -36.11 39.92
CA PRO A 258 -6.35 -36.96 40.95
C PRO A 258 -7.67 -37.59 40.48
N GLN A 259 -8.03 -38.75 41.05
CA GLN A 259 -9.26 -39.48 40.68
C GLN A 259 -10.56 -38.75 41.01
N GLN A 260 -10.55 -37.90 42.04
CA GLN A 260 -11.72 -37.11 42.44
C GLN A 260 -11.86 -35.81 41.64
N HIS A 261 -11.03 -35.60 40.61
CA HIS A 261 -11.04 -34.36 39.83
C HIS A 261 -12.35 -34.21 39.04
N PRO A 262 -13.04 -33.04 39.10
CA PRO A 262 -14.34 -32.83 38.44
C PRO A 262 -14.35 -33.18 36.95
N ALA A 263 -13.26 -32.88 36.22
CA ALA A 263 -13.13 -33.22 34.80
C ALA A 263 -13.23 -34.73 34.47
N ARG A 264 -13.21 -35.63 35.47
CA ARG A 264 -13.42 -37.09 35.30
C ARG A 264 -14.88 -37.49 35.46
N ASP A 265 -15.79 -36.55 35.73
CA ASP A 265 -17.20 -36.82 35.88
C ASP A 265 -17.86 -37.14 34.52
N ALA A 266 -18.96 -37.91 34.55
CA ALA A 266 -19.69 -38.35 33.36
C ALA A 266 -20.34 -37.20 32.58
N HIS A 267 -20.54 -36.05 33.22
CA HIS A 267 -21.01 -34.83 32.56
C HIS A 267 -19.93 -34.19 31.66
N ASP A 268 -18.65 -34.40 31.98
CA ASP A 268 -17.52 -33.79 31.27
C ASP A 268 -16.80 -34.78 30.34
N THR A 269 -16.84 -36.07 30.65
CA THR A 269 -16.11 -37.12 29.93
C THR A 269 -17.04 -38.21 29.42
N PHE A 270 -16.90 -38.56 28.13
CA PHE A 270 -17.60 -39.70 27.55
C PHE A 270 -16.93 -41.02 27.95
N PHE A 271 -17.59 -41.77 28.84
CA PHE A 271 -17.21 -43.13 29.18
C PHE A 271 -17.64 -44.14 28.12
N ILE A 272 -16.82 -45.16 27.90
CA ILE A 272 -17.10 -46.23 26.94
C ILE A 272 -17.92 -47.32 27.63
N SER A 273 -18.98 -47.78 26.98
CA SER A 273 -19.79 -48.92 27.45
C SER A 273 -19.19 -50.26 27.02
N ASP A 274 -18.59 -50.34 25.83
CA ASP A 274 -17.93 -51.53 25.31
C ASP A 274 -16.76 -51.14 24.39
N PRO A 275 -15.50 -51.53 24.68
CA PRO A 275 -15.04 -52.18 25.92
C PRO A 275 -14.99 -51.19 27.09
N ALA A 276 -15.71 -51.46 28.19
CA ALA A 276 -15.80 -50.55 29.34
C ALA A 276 -14.50 -50.40 30.14
N ALA A 277 -13.66 -51.44 30.17
CA ALA A 277 -12.41 -51.46 30.91
C ALA A 277 -11.24 -51.82 30.00
N ALA A 278 -10.10 -51.18 30.22
CA ALA A 278 -8.84 -51.61 29.64
C ALA A 278 -8.29 -52.80 30.44
N HIS A 279 -7.62 -53.71 29.72
CA HIS A 279 -7.09 -54.95 30.29
C HIS A 279 -5.55 -54.99 30.32
N GLU A 280 -4.88 -54.09 29.61
CA GLU A 280 -3.43 -54.08 29.48
C GLU A 280 -2.85 -52.78 30.06
N PHE A 281 -1.98 -52.93 31.07
CA PHE A 281 -1.24 -51.84 31.68
C PHE A 281 0.20 -52.25 31.98
N PRO A 282 1.15 -51.30 31.97
CA PRO A 282 2.46 -51.53 32.58
C PRO A 282 2.31 -51.58 34.11
N GLU A 283 2.21 -52.79 34.68
CA GLU A 283 1.98 -53.01 36.12
C GLU A 283 2.99 -52.25 36.99
N ASP A 284 4.26 -52.28 36.60
CA ASP A 284 5.35 -51.59 37.29
C ASP A 284 5.11 -50.08 37.40
N TYR A 285 4.58 -49.48 36.34
CA TYR A 285 4.32 -48.05 36.28
C TYR A 285 3.03 -47.68 37.01
N VAL A 286 1.99 -48.50 36.88
CA VAL A 286 0.74 -48.33 37.64
C VAL A 286 1.01 -48.32 39.14
N ASP A 287 1.83 -49.25 39.64
CA ASP A 287 2.17 -49.32 41.06
C ASP A 287 2.92 -48.07 41.56
N ARG A 288 3.86 -47.56 40.75
CA ARG A 288 4.56 -46.30 41.06
C ARG A 288 3.60 -45.11 41.07
N VAL A 289 2.71 -45.02 40.08
CA VAL A 289 1.70 -43.96 40.00
C VAL A 289 0.78 -44.02 41.22
N LYS A 290 0.25 -45.21 41.55
CA LYS A 290 -0.58 -45.45 42.74
C LYS A 290 0.11 -45.00 44.02
N LEU A 291 1.38 -45.38 44.21
CA LEU A 291 2.15 -45.01 45.39
C LEU A 291 2.29 -43.49 45.52
N VAL A 292 2.70 -42.81 44.44
CA VAL A 292 2.95 -41.36 44.47
C VAL A 292 1.66 -40.56 44.59
N HIS A 293 0.57 -40.99 43.94
CA HIS A 293 -0.75 -40.37 44.09
C HIS A 293 -1.27 -40.46 45.52
N SER A 294 -1.13 -41.63 46.16
CA SER A 294 -1.70 -41.86 47.49
C SER A 294 -0.80 -41.36 48.62
N LYS A 295 0.46 -41.82 48.68
CA LYS A 295 1.37 -41.61 49.81
C LYS A 295 2.47 -40.58 49.53
N GLY A 296 2.58 -40.10 48.29
CA GLY A 296 3.67 -39.24 47.86
C GLY A 296 4.94 -40.01 47.51
N GLY A 297 5.96 -39.26 47.09
CA GLY A 297 7.20 -39.79 46.53
C GLY A 297 7.90 -38.72 45.69
N TYR A 298 9.17 -38.95 45.35
CA TYR A 298 9.97 -38.02 44.52
C TYR A 298 9.98 -36.55 45.03
N GLY A 299 9.92 -36.35 46.36
CA GLY A 299 9.86 -35.02 46.98
C GLY A 299 8.46 -34.41 47.10
N SER A 300 7.42 -35.08 46.59
CA SER A 300 6.01 -34.71 46.74
C SER A 300 5.34 -35.44 47.91
N GLN A 301 4.33 -34.81 48.52
CA GLN A 301 3.48 -35.42 49.55
C GLN A 301 2.32 -36.25 48.98
N GLY A 302 2.16 -36.27 47.65
CA GLY A 302 1.01 -36.90 47.01
C GLY A 302 -0.31 -36.18 47.29
N TYR A 303 -1.43 -36.82 46.98
CA TYR A 303 -2.78 -36.30 47.21
C TYR A 303 -3.45 -36.88 48.46
N GLN A 304 -2.82 -37.83 49.16
CA GLN A 304 -3.30 -38.36 50.45
C GLN A 304 -4.71 -38.97 50.38
N TYR A 305 -5.02 -39.68 49.29
CA TYR A 305 -6.27 -40.44 49.13
C TYR A 305 -5.99 -41.89 48.72
N ASP A 306 -7.01 -42.74 48.81
CA ASP A 306 -6.94 -44.12 48.36
C ASP A 306 -7.15 -44.19 46.83
N TRP A 307 -6.10 -44.51 46.10
CA TRP A 307 -6.11 -44.62 44.64
C TRP A 307 -6.67 -46.00 44.22
N LYS A 308 -7.72 -45.98 43.39
CA LYS A 308 -8.46 -47.18 42.97
C LYS A 308 -8.09 -47.59 41.54
N LEU A 309 -7.69 -48.85 41.36
CA LEU A 309 -7.35 -49.39 40.04
C LEU A 309 -8.58 -49.43 39.11
N ASP A 310 -9.75 -49.75 39.65
CA ASP A 310 -10.99 -49.84 38.87
C ASP A 310 -11.34 -48.51 38.19
N GLU A 311 -11.04 -47.38 38.84
CA GLU A 311 -11.24 -46.03 38.27
C GLU A 311 -10.26 -45.71 37.15
N ALA A 312 -9.03 -46.21 37.25
CA ALA A 312 -8.01 -46.06 36.23
C ALA A 312 -8.26 -46.99 35.02
N ALA A 313 -8.93 -48.12 35.26
CA ALA A 313 -9.24 -49.10 34.23
C ALA A 313 -10.36 -48.68 33.28
N LYS A 314 -11.25 -47.76 33.68
CA LYS A 314 -12.37 -47.28 32.85
C LYS A 314 -11.88 -46.69 31.53
N ASN A 315 -12.41 -47.17 30.42
CA ASN A 315 -12.16 -46.60 29.10
C ASN A 315 -13.03 -45.37 28.86
N ILE A 316 -12.44 -44.37 28.23
CA ILE A 316 -13.09 -43.09 27.88
C ILE A 316 -12.73 -42.69 26.46
N MET A 317 -13.53 -41.82 25.85
CA MET A 317 -13.08 -41.06 24.68
C MET A 317 -12.00 -40.08 25.14
N ARG A 318 -10.84 -40.10 24.49
CA ARG A 318 -9.70 -39.25 24.82
C ARG A 318 -10.13 -37.78 24.86
N THR A 319 -9.99 -37.15 26.03
CA THR A 319 -10.43 -35.77 26.25
C THR A 319 -9.43 -34.75 25.70
N HIS A 320 -8.14 -35.10 25.66
CA HIS A 320 -7.06 -34.24 25.19
C HIS A 320 -5.84 -35.04 24.73
N THR A 321 -5.03 -34.44 23.85
CA THR A 321 -3.84 -35.10 23.27
C THR A 321 -2.68 -35.25 24.26
N THR A 322 -2.72 -34.63 25.44
CA THR A 322 -1.69 -34.79 26.49
C THR A 322 -1.52 -36.26 26.92
N ALA A 323 -2.59 -37.07 26.81
CA ALA A 323 -2.53 -38.52 27.06
C ALA A 323 -1.56 -39.23 26.10
N VAL A 324 -1.50 -38.78 24.83
CA VAL A 324 -0.55 -39.28 23.83
C VAL A 324 0.87 -38.90 24.21
N SER A 325 1.07 -37.67 24.69
CA SER A 325 2.36 -37.23 25.21
C SER A 325 2.81 -38.08 26.41
N ALA A 326 1.90 -38.44 27.33
CA ALA A 326 2.21 -39.32 28.46
C ALA A 326 2.71 -40.69 28.00
N ARG A 327 2.01 -41.32 27.03
CA ARG A 327 2.44 -42.59 26.43
C ARG A 327 3.80 -42.47 25.76
N MET A 328 4.03 -41.40 25.00
CA MET A 328 5.30 -41.19 24.31
C MET A 328 6.46 -40.96 25.28
N LEU A 329 6.26 -40.13 26.30
CA LEU A 329 7.26 -39.89 27.36
C LEU A 329 7.57 -41.17 28.13
N TYR A 330 6.56 -41.97 28.47
CA TYR A 330 6.78 -43.27 29.10
C TYR A 330 7.62 -44.19 28.21
N LYS A 331 7.29 -44.28 26.90
CA LYS A 331 8.06 -45.10 25.96
C LYS A 331 9.51 -44.62 25.83
N LEU A 332 9.74 -43.32 25.71
CA LEU A 332 11.10 -42.74 25.66
C LEU A 332 11.90 -43.04 26.92
N ALA A 333 11.26 -42.95 28.10
CA ALA A 333 11.92 -43.28 29.37
C ALA A 333 12.40 -44.75 29.42
N GLN A 334 11.67 -45.68 28.79
CA GLN A 334 12.13 -47.08 28.69
C GLN A 334 13.34 -47.21 27.76
N GLU A 335 13.36 -46.48 26.65
CA GLU A 335 14.49 -46.50 25.70
C GLU A 335 15.78 -45.92 26.32
N ASP A 336 15.67 -44.84 27.09
CA ASP A 336 16.81 -44.24 27.79
C ASP A 336 17.35 -45.12 28.92
N VAL A 337 16.47 -45.80 29.66
CA VAL A 337 16.88 -46.80 30.67
C VAL A 337 17.64 -47.96 30.02
N ILE A 338 17.23 -48.39 28.82
CA ILE A 338 17.95 -49.43 28.07
C ILE A 338 19.32 -48.90 27.63
N ARG A 339 19.41 -47.68 27.10
CA ARG A 339 20.69 -47.08 26.68
C ARG A 339 21.68 -46.92 27.84
N LEU A 340 21.22 -46.49 29.01
CA LEU A 340 22.09 -46.36 30.19
C LEU A 340 22.63 -47.72 30.66
N LYS A 341 21.79 -48.78 30.64
CA LYS A 341 22.22 -50.14 31.01
C LYS A 341 23.21 -50.77 30.03
N VAL A 342 23.20 -50.39 28.75
CA VAL A 342 24.16 -50.88 27.74
C VAL A 342 25.53 -50.18 27.85
N VAL A 343 25.59 -48.99 28.44
CA VAL A 343 26.85 -48.24 28.63
C VAL A 343 27.58 -48.66 29.92
N GLU A 344 26.87 -49.23 30.89
CA GLU A 344 27.43 -49.68 32.18
C GLU A 344 27.82 -51.18 32.23
N GLY A 345 27.56 -51.95 31.17
CA GLY A 345 27.96 -53.36 31.02
C GLY A 345 28.98 -53.54 29.92
#